data_AF-A0AAQ1GG11-F1
#
_entry.id   AF-A0AAQ1GG11-F1
#
_cell.length_a   1.000
_cell.length_b   1.000
_cell.length_c   1.000
_cell.angle_alpha   90.00
_cell.angle_beta   90.00
_cell.angle_gamma   90.00
#
_symmetry.space_group_name_H-M   'P 1'
#
loop_
_entity.id
_entity.type
_entity.pdbx_description
1 polymer ?
#
loop_
_entity_poly.entity_id
_entity_poly.type
_entity_poly.pdbx_seq_one_letter_code
_entity_poly.pdbx_strand_id
1 'polypeptide(L)'
;MSNGADLPDDIELLKALLVEARSLLAERDVEIEQLKAQIDKLRRMQFGRKSEQLQRQIETLETQLEDLAAGRGVVDVQRAQALGANASTSNTTADEAASRQALPAHLPREDHVLEPESSCPDCGQPMQALGEDSSEQLARVAAAFKVIRTIRRKLVCPCCSTITQLPMPGLPIERSIAHPSLLADILVSKYADHQPLYRQSTIAARDGVTLDRASMGRWVGQCEALCAPLTEALRRYTVAATKLHADDTPIPVLSPGNRKTRTGRLWVYVRDDRRSGSAQPASVWFAYSPNRQGIHPQTHLASFKGILQADAYAGFDELFRDGSIREAACHAHARRKFYDIHVRTPSDTTQKALEYIGGLYDIEASIRGRPAAERLRIRQEKARPLLHIYEAWLKAKLETLSSKSDTAKAINYTLNQWSALTLYCEDGTLEIDNNIAENALRCVSLGRKNFLFAGSDSG
;
A
#
# COMPACT_ATOMS: atom_id res chain seq x y z
N MET A 1 12.63 4.41 -2.10
CA MET A 1 13.03 4.27 -3.52
C MET A 1 14.16 5.25 -3.78
N SER A 2 15.41 4.78 -3.86
CA SER A 2 16.51 5.58 -4.42
C SER A 2 16.52 5.33 -5.93
N ASN A 3 16.13 6.34 -6.71
CA ASN A 3 16.28 6.33 -8.16
C ASN A 3 17.77 6.14 -8.51
N GLY A 4 18.07 5.50 -9.65
CA GLY A 4 19.42 5.22 -10.15
C GLY A 4 20.29 6.44 -10.49
N ALA A 5 20.07 7.59 -9.85
CA ALA A 5 20.80 8.83 -10.02
C ALA A 5 22.07 8.94 -9.14
N ASP A 6 22.37 7.92 -8.31
CA ASP A 6 23.51 7.89 -7.38
C ASP A 6 24.48 6.73 -7.63
N LEU A 7 24.44 6.12 -8.82
CA LEU A 7 25.40 5.07 -9.18
C LEU A 7 26.72 5.71 -9.62
N PRO A 8 27.88 5.29 -9.08
CA PRO A 8 29.16 5.79 -9.53
C PRO A 8 29.41 5.45 -11.01
N ASP A 9 30.01 6.37 -11.75
CA ASP A 9 30.38 6.15 -13.17
C ASP A 9 31.63 5.26 -13.33
N ASP A 10 32.33 4.98 -12.23
CA ASP A 10 33.52 4.13 -12.21
C ASP A 10 33.13 2.64 -12.32
N ILE A 11 33.60 1.98 -13.39
CA ILE A 11 33.30 0.59 -13.70
C ILE A 11 33.79 -0.39 -12.62
N GLU A 12 34.95 -0.13 -12.01
CA GLU A 12 35.48 -1.00 -10.97
C GLU A 12 34.70 -0.83 -9.66
N LEU A 13 34.28 0.40 -9.35
CA LEU A 13 33.38 0.67 -8.24
C LEU A 13 32.00 0.04 -8.46
N LEU A 14 31.45 0.10 -9.67
CA LEU A 14 30.21 -0.59 -10.04
C LEU A 14 30.33 -2.11 -9.93
N LYS A 15 31.45 -2.69 -10.36
CA LYS A 15 31.71 -4.14 -10.19
C LYS A 15 31.82 -4.51 -8.72
N ALA A 16 32.49 -3.70 -7.90
CA ALA A 16 32.58 -3.92 -6.46
C ALA A 16 31.20 -3.87 -5.79
N LEU A 17 30.39 -2.86 -6.10
CA LEU A 17 29.01 -2.74 -5.63
C LEU A 17 28.14 -3.92 -6.10
N LEU A 18 28.34 -4.42 -7.33
CA LEU A 18 27.61 -5.58 -7.85
C LEU A 18 28.02 -6.88 -7.11
N VAL A 19 29.30 -7.05 -6.80
CA VAL A 19 29.79 -8.19 -6.01
C VAL A 19 29.23 -8.14 -4.59
N GLU A 20 29.23 -6.96 -3.96
CA GLU A 20 28.64 -6.74 -2.64
C GLU A 20 27.14 -7.03 -2.65
N ALA A 21 26.40 -6.51 -3.62
CA ALA A 21 24.96 -6.77 -3.77
C ALA A 21 24.67 -8.27 -3.99
N ARG A 22 25.50 -8.98 -4.77
CA ARG A 22 25.38 -10.44 -4.95
C ARG A 22 25.67 -11.21 -3.67
N SER A 23 26.66 -10.77 -2.88
CA SER A 23 26.95 -11.36 -1.56
C SER A 23 25.76 -11.21 -0.62
N LEU A 24 25.19 -10.00 -0.53
CA LEU A 24 24.01 -9.72 0.29
C LEU A 24 22.80 -10.56 -0.13
N LEU A 25 22.59 -10.78 -1.44
CA LEU A 25 21.52 -11.66 -1.92
C LEU A 25 21.75 -13.12 -1.51
N ALA A 26 22.98 -13.62 -1.64
CA ALA A 26 23.33 -14.97 -1.22
C ALA A 26 23.17 -15.16 0.30
N GLU A 27 23.55 -14.16 1.10
CA GLU A 27 23.34 -14.15 2.54
C GLU A 27 21.85 -14.24 2.92
N ARG A 28 21.00 -13.47 2.25
CA ARG A 28 19.53 -13.54 2.45
C ARG A 28 18.96 -14.89 2.05
N ASP A 29 19.47 -15.52 0.99
CA ASP A 29 19.03 -16.85 0.58
C ASP A 29 19.39 -17.92 1.62
N VAL A 30 20.58 -17.83 2.19
CA VAL A 30 20.99 -18.68 3.32
C VAL A 30 20.10 -18.43 4.53
N GLU A 31 19.77 -17.18 4.84
CA GLU A 31 18.88 -16.83 5.96
C GLU A 31 17.47 -17.40 5.76
N ILE A 32 16.91 -17.33 4.54
CA ILE A 32 15.62 -17.93 4.20
C ILE A 32 15.62 -19.44 4.50
N GLU A 33 16.65 -20.17 4.06
CA GLU A 33 16.75 -21.61 4.30
C GLU A 33 16.97 -21.94 5.78
N GLN A 34 17.76 -21.14 6.51
CA GLN A 34 17.93 -21.27 7.95
C GLN A 34 16.61 -21.06 8.71
N LEU A 35 15.83 -20.02 8.35
CA LEU A 35 14.54 -19.74 8.97
C LEU A 35 13.53 -20.86 8.70
N LYS A 36 13.48 -21.40 7.47
CA LYS A 36 12.65 -22.58 7.15
C LYS A 36 13.00 -23.77 8.05
N ALA A 37 14.30 -24.09 8.15
CA ALA A 37 14.76 -25.20 8.99
C ALA A 37 14.45 -24.98 10.48
N GLN A 38 14.57 -23.75 10.97
CA GLN A 38 14.20 -23.39 12.34
C GLN A 38 12.69 -23.53 12.59
N ILE A 39 11.84 -23.03 11.69
CA ILE A 39 10.38 -23.16 11.77
C ILE A 39 9.98 -24.63 11.81
N ASP A 40 10.55 -25.47 10.94
CA ASP A 40 10.26 -26.90 10.91
C ASP A 40 10.68 -27.61 12.21
N LYS A 41 11.85 -27.27 12.75
CA LYS A 41 12.31 -27.79 14.04
C LYS A 41 11.36 -27.40 15.17
N LEU A 42 10.96 -26.13 15.25
CA LEU A 42 10.06 -25.62 16.29
C LEU A 42 8.67 -26.26 16.17
N ARG A 43 8.14 -26.41 14.95
CA ARG A 43 6.88 -27.12 14.69
C ARG A 43 6.95 -28.56 15.18
N ARG A 44 8.03 -29.29 14.90
CA ARG A 44 8.25 -30.66 15.42
C ARG A 44 8.29 -30.71 16.95
N MET A 45 8.93 -29.73 17.59
CA MET A 45 8.99 -29.62 19.06
C MET A 45 7.63 -29.31 19.69
N GLN A 46 6.76 -28.59 18.98
CA GLN A 46 5.42 -28.21 19.46
C GLN A 46 4.49 -29.41 19.68
N PHE A 47 4.73 -30.54 19.00
CA PHE A 47 3.97 -31.78 19.17
C PHE A 47 4.20 -32.47 20.53
N GLY A 48 5.16 -32.02 21.35
CA GLY A 48 5.46 -32.61 22.67
C GLY A 48 4.84 -31.89 23.88
N ARG A 49 4.72 -30.55 23.86
CA ARG A 49 4.00 -29.72 24.85
C ARG A 49 3.56 -28.43 24.17
N LYS A 50 2.25 -28.17 24.08
CA LYS A 50 1.71 -26.91 23.55
C LYS A 50 2.14 -25.75 24.46
N SER A 51 3.18 -25.01 24.06
CA SER A 51 3.57 -23.76 24.70
C SER A 51 3.16 -22.60 23.78
N GLU A 52 2.33 -21.70 24.28
CA GLU A 52 1.93 -20.47 23.57
C GLU A 52 3.15 -19.62 23.17
N GLN A 53 4.23 -19.70 23.95
CA GLN A 53 5.49 -19.01 23.65
C GLN A 53 6.14 -19.53 22.37
N LEU A 54 6.11 -20.85 22.14
CA LEU A 54 6.66 -21.48 20.94
C LEU A 54 5.85 -21.09 19.71
N GLN A 55 4.52 -21.04 19.85
CA GLN A 55 3.60 -20.61 18.80
C GLN A 55 3.88 -19.16 18.35
N ARG A 56 4.00 -18.23 19.30
CA ARG A 56 4.34 -16.83 18.99
C ARG A 56 5.70 -16.68 18.33
N GLN A 57 6.68 -17.50 18.73
CA GLN A 57 8.01 -17.49 18.12
C GLN A 57 7.94 -17.97 16.66
N ILE A 58 7.19 -19.05 16.40
CA ILE A 58 6.92 -19.53 15.05
C ILE A 58 6.28 -18.40 14.21
N GLU A 59 5.18 -17.79 14.67
CA GLU A 59 4.50 -16.71 13.93
C GLU A 59 5.42 -15.52 13.59
N THR A 60 6.36 -15.20 14.48
CA THR A 60 7.35 -14.14 14.25
C THR A 60 8.34 -14.51 13.15
N LEU A 61 8.94 -15.71 13.22
CA LEU A 61 9.90 -16.19 12.22
C LEU A 61 9.24 -16.35 10.84
N GLU A 62 7.99 -16.77 10.83
CA GLU A 62 7.20 -16.94 9.62
C GLU A 62 6.92 -15.60 8.93
N THR A 63 6.64 -14.55 9.71
CA THR A 63 6.48 -13.19 9.18
C THR A 63 7.80 -12.64 8.62
N GLN A 64 8.93 -12.93 9.27
CA GLN A 64 10.26 -12.56 8.76
C GLN A 64 10.58 -13.29 7.44
N LEU A 65 10.24 -14.57 7.36
CA LEU A 65 10.41 -15.37 6.14
C LEU A 65 9.58 -14.80 4.97
N GLU A 66 8.33 -14.41 5.22
CA GLU A 66 7.46 -13.78 4.22
C GLU A 66 8.08 -12.49 3.66
N ASP A 67 8.61 -11.62 4.53
CA ASP A 67 9.23 -10.35 4.17
C ASP A 67 10.56 -10.52 3.41
N LEU A 68 11.45 -11.41 3.88
CA LEU A 68 12.69 -11.75 3.16
C LEU A 68 12.39 -12.28 1.76
N ALA A 69 11.38 -13.14 1.64
CA ALA A 69 10.96 -13.69 0.36
C ALA A 69 10.34 -12.62 -0.57
N ALA A 70 9.55 -11.70 -0.02
CA ALA A 70 9.01 -10.57 -0.77
C ALA A 70 10.14 -9.68 -1.32
N GLY A 71 11.13 -9.33 -0.49
CA GLY A 71 12.30 -8.56 -0.94
C GLY A 71 13.05 -9.27 -2.08
N ARG A 72 13.25 -10.59 -2.00
CA ARG A 72 13.84 -11.37 -3.11
C ARG A 72 12.97 -11.30 -4.38
N GLY A 73 11.65 -11.38 -4.24
CA GLY A 73 10.72 -11.27 -5.34
C GLY A 73 10.81 -9.94 -6.09
N VAL A 74 10.95 -8.82 -5.37
CA VAL A 74 11.16 -7.50 -5.98
C VAL A 74 12.44 -7.48 -6.83
N VAL A 75 13.54 -7.98 -6.27
CA VAL A 75 14.83 -8.05 -6.95
C VAL A 75 14.77 -8.92 -8.22
N ASP A 76 14.05 -10.05 -8.16
CA ASP A 76 13.87 -10.93 -9.31
C ASP A 76 13.23 -10.20 -10.50
N VAL A 77 12.20 -9.40 -10.28
CA VAL A 77 11.53 -8.62 -11.33
C VAL A 77 12.44 -7.51 -11.87
N GLN A 78 13.10 -6.76 -10.99
CA GLN A 78 14.01 -5.68 -11.40
C GLN A 78 15.17 -6.21 -12.26
N ARG A 79 15.73 -7.36 -11.86
CA ARG A 79 16.78 -8.05 -12.63
C ARG A 79 16.27 -8.48 -14.00
N ALA A 80 15.07 -9.07 -14.08
CA ALA A 80 14.47 -9.48 -15.35
C ALA A 80 14.23 -8.29 -16.29
N GLN A 81 13.77 -7.16 -15.75
CA GLN A 81 13.56 -5.92 -16.52
C GLN A 81 14.89 -5.34 -17.04
N ALA A 82 15.94 -5.33 -16.22
CA ALA A 82 17.25 -4.79 -16.60
C ALA A 82 17.96 -5.62 -17.68
N LEU A 83 17.79 -6.94 -17.67
CA LEU A 83 18.39 -7.85 -18.66
C LEU A 83 17.64 -7.87 -20.00
N GLY A 84 16.42 -7.33 -20.05
CA GLY A 84 15.53 -7.39 -21.21
C GLY A 84 15.00 -8.80 -21.50
N ALA A 85 13.91 -8.89 -22.27
CA ALA A 85 13.22 -10.16 -22.57
C ALA A 85 14.04 -11.20 -23.38
N ASN A 86 15.30 -10.89 -23.75
CA ASN A 86 16.16 -11.75 -24.56
C ASN A 86 17.26 -12.48 -23.79
N ALA A 87 17.32 -12.37 -22.46
CA ALA A 87 18.31 -13.08 -21.64
C ALA A 87 17.86 -14.49 -21.17
N SER A 88 16.84 -15.08 -21.78
CA SER A 88 16.31 -16.40 -21.38
C SER A 88 17.22 -17.59 -21.72
N THR A 89 18.44 -17.37 -22.24
CA THR A 89 19.36 -18.43 -22.72
C THR A 89 20.73 -18.49 -22.05
N SER A 90 21.02 -17.76 -20.98
CA SER A 90 22.32 -17.94 -20.27
C SER A 90 22.16 -18.54 -18.88
N ASN A 91 22.35 -19.87 -18.81
CA ASN A 91 22.88 -20.64 -17.68
C ASN A 91 22.55 -20.13 -16.26
N THR A 92 21.30 -20.28 -15.84
CA THR A 92 21.04 -20.60 -14.43
C THR A 92 21.33 -22.08 -14.24
N THR A 93 22.35 -22.37 -13.44
CA THR A 93 22.81 -23.71 -13.09
C THR A 93 21.65 -24.63 -12.69
N ALA A 94 21.81 -25.91 -13.00
CA ALA A 94 20.86 -27.00 -12.77
C ALA A 94 20.43 -27.21 -11.30
N ASP A 95 20.85 -26.37 -10.36
CA ASP A 95 20.56 -26.47 -8.92
C ASP A 95 19.18 -25.93 -8.51
N GLU A 96 18.51 -25.10 -9.33
CA GLU A 96 17.12 -24.65 -9.07
C GLU A 96 16.04 -25.63 -9.57
N ALA A 97 16.43 -26.84 -9.99
CA ALA A 97 15.51 -27.94 -10.24
C ALA A 97 15.10 -28.66 -8.94
N ALA A 98 14.97 -27.94 -7.83
CA ALA A 98 14.34 -28.46 -6.63
C ALA A 98 12.92 -28.90 -7.00
N SER A 99 12.64 -30.18 -6.77
CA SER A 99 11.43 -30.90 -7.18
C SER A 99 10.18 -30.02 -7.16
N ARG A 100 9.72 -29.56 -8.33
CA ARG A 100 8.42 -28.90 -8.45
C ARG A 100 7.39 -29.92 -8.02
N GLN A 101 6.87 -29.77 -6.81
CA GLN A 101 5.86 -30.66 -6.28
C GLN A 101 4.66 -30.60 -7.23
N ALA A 102 4.23 -31.76 -7.72
CA ALA A 102 3.11 -31.82 -8.65
C ALA A 102 1.87 -31.17 -8.02
N LEU A 103 1.12 -30.40 -8.81
CA LEU A 103 -0.12 -29.79 -8.34
C LEU A 103 -1.12 -30.88 -7.93
N PRO A 104 -1.92 -30.69 -6.87
CA PRO A 104 -2.75 -31.75 -6.32
C PRO A 104 -3.66 -32.40 -7.37
N ALA A 105 -3.60 -33.73 -7.51
CA ALA A 105 -4.23 -34.46 -8.60
C ALA A 105 -5.77 -34.39 -8.59
N HIS A 106 -6.38 -34.14 -7.42
CA HIS A 106 -7.84 -34.06 -7.26
C HIS A 106 -8.45 -32.78 -7.81
N LEU A 107 -7.66 -31.73 -8.07
CA LEU A 107 -8.18 -30.47 -8.61
C LEU A 107 -8.64 -30.64 -10.07
N PRO A 108 -9.70 -29.93 -10.51
CA PRO A 108 -10.08 -29.94 -11.92
C PRO A 108 -9.00 -29.30 -12.79
N ARG A 109 -8.72 -29.89 -13.96
CA ARG A 109 -7.85 -29.33 -14.99
C ARG A 109 -8.69 -28.69 -16.08
N GLU A 110 -8.31 -27.50 -16.50
CA GLU A 110 -8.88 -26.81 -17.65
C GLU A 110 -7.78 -26.61 -18.69
N ASP A 111 -7.96 -27.24 -19.85
CA ASP A 111 -6.96 -27.24 -20.91
C ASP A 111 -7.16 -26.02 -21.83
N HIS A 112 -6.12 -25.22 -21.97
CA HIS A 112 -6.05 -24.10 -22.90
C HIS A 112 -5.08 -24.48 -24.03
N VAL A 113 -5.63 -24.93 -25.15
CA VAL A 113 -4.85 -25.41 -26.30
C VAL A 113 -4.51 -24.24 -27.22
N LEU A 114 -3.22 -24.06 -27.47
CA LEU A 114 -2.68 -23.12 -28.44
C LEU A 114 -2.31 -23.89 -29.70
N GLU A 115 -3.12 -23.68 -30.74
CA GLU A 115 -3.06 -24.37 -32.02
C GLU A 115 -2.42 -23.45 -33.07
N PRO A 116 -1.24 -23.80 -33.63
CA PRO A 116 -0.69 -23.08 -34.78
C PRO A 116 -1.58 -23.23 -36.02
N GLU A 117 -1.41 -22.34 -37.00
CA GLU A 117 -2.09 -22.49 -38.30
C GLU A 117 -1.71 -23.82 -38.97
N SER A 118 -2.69 -24.44 -39.62
CA SER A 118 -2.51 -25.75 -40.28
C SER A 118 -1.75 -25.69 -41.61
N SER A 119 -1.41 -24.48 -42.07
CA SER A 119 -0.66 -24.24 -43.31
C SER A 119 0.75 -23.75 -43.01
N CYS A 120 1.74 -24.28 -43.71
CA CYS A 120 3.13 -23.90 -43.52
C CYS A 120 3.34 -22.42 -43.91
N PRO A 121 3.94 -21.58 -43.05
CA PRO A 121 4.17 -20.17 -43.35
C PRO A 121 5.15 -19.96 -44.51
N ASP A 122 6.03 -20.93 -44.80
CA ASP A 122 7.06 -20.81 -45.84
C ASP A 122 6.59 -21.31 -47.21
N CYS A 123 5.82 -22.41 -47.25
CA CYS A 123 5.48 -23.10 -48.51
C CYS A 123 3.98 -23.36 -48.71
N GLY A 124 3.12 -22.99 -47.76
CA GLY A 124 1.66 -23.13 -47.85
C GLY A 124 1.11 -24.55 -47.80
N GLN A 125 1.96 -25.58 -47.61
CA GLN A 125 1.53 -26.97 -47.54
C GLN A 125 0.88 -27.30 -46.20
N PRO A 126 -0.05 -28.28 -46.14
CA PRO A 126 -0.62 -28.76 -44.89
C PRO A 126 0.47 -29.27 -43.93
N MET A 127 0.39 -28.84 -42.68
CA MET A 127 1.32 -29.24 -41.63
C MET A 127 0.82 -30.49 -40.87
N GLN A 128 1.75 -31.24 -40.28
CA GLN A 128 1.47 -32.44 -39.49
C GLN A 128 1.82 -32.22 -38.01
N ALA A 129 1.13 -32.90 -37.10
CA ALA A 129 1.43 -32.84 -35.67
C ALA A 129 2.81 -33.45 -35.37
N LEU A 130 3.65 -32.71 -34.64
CA LEU A 130 4.97 -33.14 -34.20
C LEU A 130 4.99 -33.53 -32.72
N GLY A 131 4.23 -32.82 -31.89
CA GLY A 131 4.18 -33.01 -30.43
C GLY A 131 3.56 -31.81 -29.73
N GLU A 132 3.67 -31.75 -28.41
CA GLU A 132 3.16 -30.63 -27.62
C GLU A 132 4.02 -30.36 -26.38
N ASP A 133 4.03 -29.11 -25.92
CA ASP A 133 4.55 -28.75 -24.60
C ASP A 133 3.39 -28.31 -23.71
N SER A 134 3.31 -28.84 -22.49
CA SER A 134 2.30 -28.44 -21.51
C SER A 134 2.91 -27.73 -20.31
N SER A 135 2.24 -26.68 -19.82
CA SER A 135 2.55 -26.03 -18.54
C SER A 135 1.30 -25.98 -17.68
N GLU A 136 1.42 -26.30 -16.39
CA GLU A 136 0.32 -26.25 -15.43
C GLU A 136 0.52 -25.09 -14.43
N GLN A 137 -0.55 -24.34 -14.19
CA GLN A 137 -0.59 -23.29 -13.17
C GLN A 137 -1.82 -23.44 -12.28
N LEU A 138 -1.60 -23.30 -10.97
CA LEU A 138 -2.65 -23.26 -9.97
C LEU A 138 -3.40 -21.93 -10.05
N ALA A 139 -4.70 -21.99 -10.24
CA ALA A 139 -5.59 -20.85 -10.37
C ALA A 139 -6.65 -20.85 -9.27
N ARG A 140 -7.03 -19.64 -8.85
CA ARG A 140 -8.25 -19.38 -8.08
C ARG A 140 -9.29 -18.76 -9.01
N VAL A 141 -10.44 -19.39 -9.22
CA VAL A 141 -11.53 -18.84 -10.05
C VAL A 141 -12.85 -19.14 -9.37
N ALA A 142 -13.70 -18.12 -9.22
CA ALA A 142 -14.98 -18.22 -8.53
C ALA A 142 -14.87 -18.92 -7.15
N ALA A 143 -13.83 -18.59 -6.38
CA ALA A 143 -13.52 -19.19 -5.09
C ALA A 143 -13.30 -20.73 -5.11
N ALA A 144 -12.94 -21.30 -6.25
CA ALA A 144 -12.48 -22.69 -6.38
C ALA A 144 -11.03 -22.74 -6.86
N PHE A 145 -10.27 -23.73 -6.38
CA PHE A 145 -8.95 -24.05 -6.93
C PHE A 145 -9.11 -24.94 -8.16
N LYS A 146 -8.38 -24.60 -9.22
CA LYS A 146 -8.26 -25.41 -10.44
C LYS A 146 -6.86 -25.31 -11.01
N VAL A 147 -6.51 -26.22 -11.89
CA VAL A 147 -5.25 -26.19 -12.64
C VAL A 147 -5.55 -25.76 -14.06
N ILE A 148 -4.98 -24.62 -14.48
CA ILE A 148 -4.99 -24.21 -15.88
C ILE A 148 -3.79 -24.89 -16.56
N ARG A 149 -4.05 -25.72 -17.56
CA ARG A 149 -3.02 -26.39 -18.34
C ARG A 149 -2.94 -25.73 -19.71
N THR A 150 -1.87 -24.98 -19.96
CA THR A 150 -1.61 -24.41 -21.29
C THR A 150 -0.86 -25.44 -22.13
N ILE A 151 -1.47 -25.89 -23.22
CA ILE A 151 -0.92 -26.90 -24.14
C ILE A 151 -0.55 -26.21 -25.44
N ARG A 152 0.74 -26.23 -25.80
CA ARG A 152 1.26 -25.60 -27.02
C ARG A 152 1.63 -26.67 -28.03
N ARG A 153 0.77 -26.89 -29.02
CA ARG A 153 0.99 -27.90 -30.06
C ARG A 153 2.07 -27.44 -31.03
N LYS A 154 2.91 -28.39 -31.45
CA LYS A 154 3.97 -28.23 -32.43
C LYS A 154 3.51 -28.89 -33.72
N LEU A 155 3.57 -28.14 -34.82
CA LEU A 155 3.36 -28.68 -36.16
C LEU A 155 4.67 -28.66 -36.93
N VAL A 156 4.85 -29.62 -37.84
CA VAL A 156 5.99 -29.70 -38.75
C VAL A 156 5.49 -29.79 -40.19
N CYS A 157 6.15 -29.06 -41.09
CA CYS A 157 5.90 -29.17 -42.52
C CYS A 157 6.66 -30.36 -43.10
N PRO A 158 6.01 -31.36 -43.72
CA PRO A 158 6.70 -32.48 -44.34
C PRO A 158 7.49 -32.09 -45.60
N CYS A 159 7.18 -30.94 -46.22
CA CYS A 159 7.83 -30.48 -47.45
C CYS A 159 9.18 -29.78 -47.18
N CYS A 160 9.23 -28.89 -46.20
CA CYS A 160 10.40 -28.03 -45.93
C CYS A 160 10.96 -28.16 -44.50
N SER A 161 10.39 -29.06 -43.69
CA SER A 161 10.78 -29.30 -42.29
C SER A 161 10.62 -28.10 -41.34
N THR A 162 9.90 -27.05 -41.75
CA THR A 162 9.57 -25.90 -40.90
C THR A 162 8.70 -26.33 -39.73
N ILE A 163 9.09 -25.95 -38.52
CA ILE A 163 8.35 -26.22 -37.28
C ILE A 163 7.67 -24.93 -36.81
N THR A 164 6.38 -25.01 -36.53
CA THR A 164 5.60 -23.90 -35.97
C THR A 164 5.05 -24.28 -34.61
N GLN A 165 5.19 -23.37 -33.65
CA GLN A 165 4.59 -23.46 -32.32
C GLN A 165 4.23 -22.04 -31.86
N LEU A 166 3.03 -21.87 -31.32
CA LEU A 166 2.66 -20.58 -30.73
C LEU A 166 3.49 -20.32 -29.47
N PRO A 167 3.98 -19.07 -29.26
CA PRO A 167 4.71 -18.72 -28.06
C PRO A 167 3.84 -18.87 -26.81
N MET A 168 4.48 -19.01 -25.65
CA MET A 168 3.74 -18.96 -24.39
C MET A 168 3.10 -17.56 -24.25
N PRO A 169 1.82 -17.44 -23.84
CA PRO A 169 1.24 -16.15 -23.51
C PRO A 169 2.07 -15.44 -22.45
N GLY A 170 2.12 -14.10 -22.50
CA GLY A 170 2.81 -13.31 -21.50
C GLY A 170 2.24 -13.57 -20.11
N LEU A 171 3.08 -14.03 -19.19
CA LEU A 171 2.73 -14.26 -17.79
C LEU A 171 3.31 -13.14 -16.92
N PRO A 172 2.61 -12.68 -15.86
CA PRO A 172 3.15 -11.70 -14.93
C PRO A 172 4.46 -12.16 -14.30
N ILE A 173 4.55 -13.45 -13.96
CA ILE A 173 5.74 -14.07 -13.38
C ILE A 173 6.05 -15.31 -14.22
N GLU A 174 7.15 -15.26 -14.96
CA GLU A 174 7.59 -16.37 -15.80
C GLU A 174 7.86 -17.63 -14.98
N ARG A 175 7.50 -18.80 -15.53
CA ARG A 175 7.74 -20.13 -14.93
C ARG A 175 7.11 -20.31 -13.54
N SER A 176 6.22 -19.42 -13.11
CA SER A 176 5.51 -19.54 -11.83
C SER A 176 4.42 -20.60 -11.91
N ILE A 177 4.30 -21.37 -10.82
CA ILE A 177 3.16 -22.27 -10.62
C ILE A 177 1.86 -21.50 -10.32
N ALA A 178 1.93 -20.22 -9.97
CA ALA A 178 0.75 -19.41 -9.69
C ALA A 178 0.22 -18.77 -10.97
N HIS A 179 -1.02 -19.08 -11.30
CA HIS A 179 -1.76 -18.41 -12.37
C HIS A 179 -2.07 -16.95 -11.96
N PRO A 180 -2.21 -15.99 -12.90
CA PRO A 180 -2.55 -14.60 -12.59
C PRO A 180 -3.76 -14.43 -11.67
N SER A 181 -4.75 -15.31 -11.78
CA SER A 181 -5.94 -15.26 -10.91
C SER A 181 -5.64 -15.64 -9.45
N LEU A 182 -4.69 -16.54 -9.20
CA LEU A 182 -4.23 -16.86 -7.84
C LEU A 182 -3.43 -15.68 -7.26
N LEU A 183 -2.56 -15.07 -8.07
CA LEU A 183 -1.80 -13.88 -7.66
C LEU A 183 -2.75 -12.74 -7.25
N ALA A 184 -3.77 -12.48 -8.06
CA ALA A 184 -4.79 -11.49 -7.76
C ALA A 184 -5.55 -11.80 -6.47
N ASP A 185 -5.99 -13.06 -6.28
CA ASP A 185 -6.69 -13.51 -5.07
C ASP A 185 -5.85 -13.31 -3.80
N ILE A 186 -4.55 -13.66 -3.86
CA ILE A 186 -3.61 -13.50 -2.73
C ILE A 186 -3.46 -12.02 -2.35
N LEU A 187 -3.27 -11.14 -3.34
CA LEU A 187 -3.07 -9.71 -3.10
C LEU A 187 -4.33 -9.03 -2.58
N VAL A 188 -5.49 -9.30 -3.19
CA VAL A 188 -6.79 -8.76 -2.76
C VAL A 188 -7.09 -9.22 -1.34
N SER A 189 -6.97 -10.53 -1.08
CA SER A 189 -7.17 -11.08 0.25
C SER A 189 -6.22 -10.43 1.27
N LYS A 190 -4.94 -10.21 0.93
CA LYS A 190 -3.95 -9.63 1.84
C LYS A 190 -4.24 -8.16 2.15
N TYR A 191 -4.44 -7.35 1.13
CA TYR A 191 -4.45 -5.89 1.27
C TYR A 191 -5.84 -5.28 1.38
N ALA A 192 -6.82 -5.80 0.64
CA ALA A 192 -8.20 -5.32 0.69
C ALA A 192 -8.99 -5.97 1.84
N ASP A 193 -8.85 -7.29 1.99
CA ASP A 193 -9.59 -8.06 3.00
C ASP A 193 -8.81 -8.26 4.30
N HIS A 194 -7.59 -7.71 4.36
CA HIS A 194 -6.72 -7.73 5.55
C HIS A 194 -6.41 -9.15 6.06
N GLN A 195 -6.30 -10.13 5.17
CA GLN A 195 -6.03 -11.51 5.49
C GLN A 195 -4.53 -11.84 5.36
N PRO A 196 -3.80 -12.08 6.47
CA PRO A 196 -2.39 -12.43 6.43
C PRO A 196 -2.12 -13.71 5.63
N LEU A 197 -0.93 -13.84 5.05
CA LEU A 197 -0.57 -14.96 4.17
C LEU A 197 -0.69 -16.32 4.88
N TYR A 198 -0.33 -16.41 6.16
CA TYR A 198 -0.53 -17.64 6.95
C TYR A 198 -2.00 -18.08 6.99
N ARG A 199 -2.93 -17.12 7.09
CA ARG A 199 -4.36 -17.43 7.15
C ARG A 199 -4.85 -17.88 5.79
N GLN A 200 -4.38 -17.24 4.71
CA GLN A 200 -4.66 -17.68 3.34
C GLN A 200 -4.16 -19.11 3.08
N SER A 201 -2.91 -19.41 3.46
CA SER A 201 -2.33 -20.75 3.38
C SER A 201 -3.17 -21.79 4.14
N THR A 202 -3.63 -21.46 5.35
CA THR A 202 -4.51 -22.33 6.15
C THR A 202 -5.88 -22.53 5.51
N ILE A 203 -6.45 -21.50 4.86
CA ILE A 203 -7.71 -21.63 4.13
C ILE A 203 -7.52 -22.54 2.90
N ALA A 204 -6.46 -22.33 2.12
CA ALA A 204 -6.16 -23.17 0.95
C ALA A 204 -5.98 -24.65 1.31
N ALA A 205 -5.38 -24.93 2.47
CA ALA A 205 -5.18 -26.29 2.96
C ALA A 205 -6.51 -27.06 3.17
N ARG A 206 -7.63 -26.36 3.40
CA ARG A 206 -8.96 -27.00 3.52
C ARG A 206 -9.44 -27.61 2.20
N ASP A 207 -8.96 -27.08 1.07
CA ASP A 207 -9.21 -27.61 -0.27
C ASP A 207 -8.11 -28.60 -0.72
N GLY A 208 -7.23 -29.03 0.19
CA GLY A 208 -6.09 -29.89 -0.11
C GLY A 208 -4.97 -29.20 -0.89
N VAL A 209 -4.92 -27.86 -0.86
CA VAL A 209 -3.92 -27.04 -1.56
C VAL A 209 -2.90 -26.49 -0.58
N THR A 210 -1.63 -26.87 -0.78
CA THR A 210 -0.51 -26.34 0.00
C THR A 210 0.03 -25.08 -0.65
N LEU A 211 -0.17 -23.93 -0.01
CA LEU A 211 0.49 -22.67 -0.38
C LEU A 211 1.61 -22.38 0.62
N ASP A 212 2.85 -22.58 0.21
CA ASP A 212 4.02 -22.23 1.00
C ASP A 212 4.14 -20.70 1.14
N ARG A 213 4.40 -20.22 2.35
CA ARG A 213 4.40 -18.78 2.63
C ARG A 213 5.61 -18.04 2.12
N ALA A 214 6.77 -18.70 1.99
CA ALA A 214 7.90 -18.07 1.34
C ALA A 214 7.59 -17.86 -0.15
N SER A 215 6.93 -18.82 -0.79
CA SER A 215 6.44 -18.70 -2.17
C SER A 215 5.40 -17.58 -2.30
N MET A 216 4.42 -17.52 -1.40
CA MET A 216 3.43 -16.43 -1.37
C MET A 216 4.08 -15.06 -1.15
N GLY A 217 5.03 -14.94 -0.20
CA GLY A 217 5.79 -13.72 0.04
C GLY A 217 6.56 -13.27 -1.21
N ARG A 218 7.26 -14.19 -1.87
CA ARG A 218 7.95 -13.93 -3.14
C ARG A 218 6.98 -13.43 -4.22
N TRP A 219 5.84 -14.08 -4.40
CA TRP A 219 4.82 -13.64 -5.37
C TRP A 219 4.29 -12.25 -5.06
N VAL A 220 4.08 -11.92 -3.78
CA VAL A 220 3.66 -10.58 -3.35
C VAL A 220 4.70 -9.54 -3.76
N GLY A 221 5.98 -9.77 -3.47
CA GLY A 221 7.06 -8.85 -3.87
C GLY A 221 7.23 -8.71 -5.39
N GLN A 222 7.09 -9.81 -6.14
CA GLN A 222 7.10 -9.75 -7.61
C GLN A 222 5.94 -8.90 -8.13
N CYS A 223 4.73 -9.08 -7.58
CA CYS A 223 3.58 -8.28 -7.98
C CYS A 223 3.70 -6.81 -7.56
N GLU A 224 4.30 -6.52 -6.41
CA GLU A 224 4.60 -5.15 -5.99
C GLU A 224 5.49 -4.43 -7.02
N ALA A 225 6.58 -5.08 -7.43
CA ALA A 225 7.48 -4.53 -8.45
C ALA A 225 6.77 -4.31 -9.79
N LEU A 226 5.90 -5.24 -10.22
CA LEU A 226 5.09 -5.09 -11.44
C LEU A 226 4.07 -3.95 -11.33
N CYS A 227 3.53 -3.69 -10.14
CA CYS A 227 2.56 -2.62 -9.87
C CYS A 227 3.22 -1.25 -9.63
N ALA A 228 4.54 -1.17 -9.46
CA ALA A 228 5.24 0.09 -9.17
C ALA A 228 4.92 1.25 -10.15
N PRO A 229 4.82 1.03 -11.49
CA PRO A 229 4.41 2.09 -12.42
C PRO A 229 3.00 2.62 -12.16
N LEU A 230 2.07 1.78 -11.70
CA LEU A 230 0.72 2.19 -11.33
C LEU A 230 0.72 3.02 -10.05
N THR A 231 1.49 2.60 -9.04
CA THR A 231 1.67 3.36 -7.80
C THR A 231 2.27 4.75 -8.07
N GLU A 232 3.25 4.83 -8.97
CA GLU A 232 3.85 6.12 -9.36
C GLU A 232 2.90 6.99 -10.18
N ALA A 233 2.11 6.40 -11.09
CA ALA A 233 1.05 7.14 -11.79
C ALA A 233 0.00 7.69 -10.82
N LEU A 234 -0.42 6.90 -9.83
CA LEU A 234 -1.35 7.29 -8.78
C LEU A 234 -0.78 8.44 -7.91
N ARG A 235 0.51 8.35 -7.54
CA ARG A 235 1.22 9.42 -6.81
C ARG A 235 1.21 10.71 -7.61
N ARG A 236 1.65 10.69 -8.87
CA ARG A 236 1.66 11.89 -9.74
C ARG A 236 0.27 12.48 -9.90
N TYR A 237 -0.74 11.65 -10.13
CA TYR A 237 -2.12 12.10 -10.24
C TYR A 237 -2.64 12.75 -8.94
N THR A 238 -2.31 12.17 -7.78
CA THR A 238 -2.73 12.70 -6.48
C THR A 238 -2.05 14.04 -6.21
N VAL A 239 -0.72 14.09 -6.33
CA VAL A 239 0.09 15.29 -6.02
C VAL A 239 -0.10 16.42 -7.03
N ALA A 240 -0.63 16.16 -8.23
CA ALA A 240 -0.97 17.20 -9.20
C ALA A 240 -2.23 18.03 -8.83
N ALA A 241 -2.93 17.71 -7.74
CA ALA A 241 -4.08 18.48 -7.28
C ALA A 241 -3.69 19.89 -6.80
N THR A 242 -4.66 20.81 -6.73
CA THR A 242 -4.47 22.13 -6.09
C THR A 242 -4.72 22.10 -4.58
N LYS A 243 -5.37 21.03 -4.11
CA LYS A 243 -5.68 20.76 -2.70
C LYS A 243 -5.40 19.30 -2.39
N LEU A 244 -4.77 19.03 -1.26
CA LEU A 244 -4.59 17.69 -0.72
C LEU A 244 -5.08 17.62 0.72
N HIS A 245 -5.72 16.51 1.07
CA HIS A 245 -5.89 16.11 2.46
C HIS A 245 -4.70 15.25 2.87
N ALA A 246 -4.14 15.47 4.06
CA ALA A 246 -3.03 14.67 4.58
C ALA A 246 -3.23 14.27 6.04
N ASP A 247 -2.81 13.07 6.39
CA ASP A 247 -2.79 12.55 7.76
C ASP A 247 -1.77 11.39 7.84
N ASP A 248 -1.53 10.84 9.02
CA ASP A 248 -0.68 9.68 9.23
C ASP A 248 -1.25 8.71 10.26
N THR A 249 -0.88 7.43 10.16
CA THR A 249 -1.20 6.44 11.19
C THR A 249 0.00 5.56 11.54
N PRO A 250 0.18 5.18 12.81
CA PRO A 250 1.28 4.33 13.21
C PRO A 250 1.07 2.88 12.76
N ILE A 251 2.14 2.26 12.24
CA ILE A 251 2.20 0.83 11.93
C ILE A 251 3.33 0.19 12.75
N PRO A 252 3.05 -0.90 13.49
CA PRO A 252 4.09 -1.68 14.15
C PRO A 252 4.92 -2.45 13.10
N VAL A 253 6.23 -2.32 13.16
CA VAL A 253 7.18 -2.97 12.25
C VAL A 253 8.20 -3.75 13.07
N LEU A 254 8.51 -4.98 12.69
CA LEU A 254 9.50 -5.77 13.41
C LEU A 254 10.87 -5.08 13.43
N SER A 255 11.54 -5.19 14.58
CA SER A 255 12.96 -4.88 14.74
C SER A 255 13.69 -6.20 15.02
N PRO A 256 14.29 -6.84 13.99
CA PRO A 256 15.04 -8.08 14.17
C PRO A 256 16.06 -7.99 15.32
N GLY A 257 16.25 -9.10 16.05
CA GLY A 257 17.17 -9.20 17.19
C GLY A 257 16.60 -8.75 18.55
N ASN A 258 15.65 -7.82 18.59
CA ASN A 258 15.21 -7.19 19.84
C ASN A 258 13.87 -7.70 20.41
N ARG A 259 13.19 -8.64 19.73
CA ARG A 259 11.83 -9.12 20.07
C ARG A 259 10.82 -7.98 20.30
N LYS A 260 11.05 -6.83 19.68
CA LYS A 260 10.24 -5.61 19.79
C LYS A 260 9.83 -5.15 18.41
N THR A 261 8.75 -4.39 18.36
CA THR A 261 8.38 -3.60 17.18
C THR A 261 8.87 -2.16 17.35
N ARG A 262 9.24 -1.54 16.25
CA ARG A 262 9.34 -0.08 16.13
C ARG A 262 8.07 0.47 15.50
N THR A 263 7.85 1.77 15.64
CA THR A 263 6.66 2.43 15.08
C THR A 263 7.03 3.13 13.77
N GLY A 264 6.69 2.50 12.65
CA GLY A 264 6.65 3.14 11.34
C GLY A 264 5.40 4.00 11.19
N ARG A 265 5.34 4.77 10.11
CA ARG A 265 4.20 5.64 9.76
C ARG A 265 3.74 5.36 8.35
N LEU A 266 2.44 5.27 8.18
CA LEU A 266 1.81 5.31 6.87
C LEU A 266 1.11 6.66 6.74
N TRP A 267 1.66 7.51 5.89
CA TRP A 267 1.10 8.79 5.49
C TRP A 267 0.04 8.55 4.43
N VAL A 268 -1.05 9.29 4.52
CA VAL A 268 -2.09 9.31 3.49
C VAL A 268 -2.15 10.68 2.85
N TYR A 269 -2.28 10.72 1.53
CA TYR A 269 -2.56 11.91 0.76
C TYR A 269 -3.80 11.64 -0.08
N VAL A 270 -4.82 12.48 0.07
CA VAL A 270 -6.11 12.28 -0.61
C VAL A 270 -6.44 13.48 -1.47
N ARG A 271 -6.72 13.20 -2.74
CA ARG A 271 -7.37 14.11 -3.67
C ARG A 271 -8.83 13.71 -3.76
N ASP A 272 -9.73 14.50 -3.17
CA ASP A 272 -11.18 14.27 -3.27
C ASP A 272 -11.93 15.59 -3.16
N ASP A 273 -12.43 16.06 -4.31
CA ASP A 273 -13.22 17.28 -4.45
C ASP A 273 -14.68 16.99 -4.80
N ARG A 274 -15.13 15.74 -4.67
CA ARG A 274 -16.53 15.39 -4.99
C ARG A 274 -17.53 16.15 -4.11
N ARG A 275 -17.15 16.46 -2.88
CA ARG A 275 -17.97 17.25 -1.96
C ARG A 275 -18.14 18.70 -2.41
N SER A 276 -17.26 19.24 -3.25
CA SER A 276 -17.37 20.57 -3.87
C SER A 276 -17.89 20.52 -5.31
N GLY A 277 -18.51 19.40 -5.70
CA GLY A 277 -19.14 19.22 -7.01
C GLY A 277 -18.20 18.81 -8.14
N SER A 278 -16.94 18.44 -7.83
CA SER A 278 -16.01 17.96 -8.85
C SER A 278 -16.40 16.57 -9.37
N ALA A 279 -16.33 16.41 -10.69
CA ALA A 279 -16.47 15.11 -11.36
C ALA A 279 -15.12 14.37 -11.53
N GLN A 280 -14.01 14.97 -11.10
CA GLN A 280 -12.69 14.33 -11.22
C GLN A 280 -12.61 13.11 -10.29
N PRO A 281 -12.01 11.99 -10.75
CA PRO A 281 -11.82 10.81 -9.93
C PRO A 281 -11.03 11.11 -8.65
N ALA A 282 -11.54 10.66 -7.51
CA ALA A 282 -10.81 10.74 -6.25
C ALA A 282 -9.63 9.75 -6.24
N SER A 283 -8.56 10.10 -5.54
CA SER A 283 -7.41 9.23 -5.35
C SER A 283 -6.88 9.29 -3.93
N VAL A 284 -6.37 8.15 -3.45
CA VAL A 284 -5.70 8.00 -2.16
C VAL A 284 -4.32 7.42 -2.45
N TRP A 285 -3.28 8.14 -2.05
CA TRP A 285 -1.91 7.66 -2.10
C TRP A 285 -1.38 7.47 -0.69
N PHE A 286 -0.82 6.29 -0.42
CA PHE A 286 -0.14 5.99 0.83
C PHE A 286 1.37 6.01 0.63
N ALA A 287 2.08 6.60 1.58
CA ALA A 287 3.54 6.60 1.62
C ALA A 287 4.00 6.11 2.99
N TYR A 288 4.96 5.18 3.02
CA TYR A 288 5.51 4.63 4.26
C TYR A 288 6.79 5.38 4.66
N SER A 289 7.00 5.55 5.97
CA SER A 289 8.27 5.98 6.54
C SER A 289 8.61 5.25 7.85
N PRO A 290 9.90 5.10 8.20
CA PRO A 290 10.31 4.36 9.39
C PRO A 290 10.03 5.08 10.71
N ASN A 291 9.69 6.37 10.66
CA ASN A 291 9.35 7.21 11.81
C ASN A 291 8.42 8.38 11.38
N ARG A 292 8.03 9.25 12.34
CA ARG A 292 7.11 10.38 12.09
C ARG A 292 7.81 11.72 11.79
N GLN A 293 9.08 11.75 11.42
CA GLN A 293 9.79 13.03 11.24
C GLN A 293 9.19 13.86 10.08
N GLY A 294 9.20 15.19 10.22
CA GLY A 294 8.69 16.12 9.20
C GLY A 294 9.43 16.06 7.85
N ILE A 295 10.65 15.52 7.81
CA ILE A 295 11.40 15.32 6.56
C ILE A 295 10.67 14.40 5.57
N HIS A 296 9.83 13.48 6.06
CA HIS A 296 9.07 12.55 5.21
C HIS A 296 8.01 13.29 4.40
N PRO A 297 7.04 14.02 4.99
CA PRO A 297 6.08 14.78 4.21
C PRO A 297 6.75 15.89 3.37
N GLN A 298 7.87 16.47 3.81
CA GLN A 298 8.69 17.38 2.98
C GLN A 298 9.18 16.70 1.69
N THR A 299 9.68 15.47 1.80
CA THR A 299 10.16 14.70 0.65
C THR A 299 8.99 14.27 -0.26
N HIS A 300 7.89 13.80 0.33
CA HIS A 300 6.71 13.35 -0.42
C HIS A 300 6.06 14.48 -1.23
N LEU A 301 6.04 15.69 -0.68
CA LEU A 301 5.37 16.86 -1.23
C LEU A 301 6.35 17.89 -1.83
N ALA A 302 7.60 17.51 -2.10
CA ALA A 302 8.64 18.43 -2.58
C ALA A 302 8.25 19.22 -3.85
N SER A 303 7.41 18.65 -4.72
CA SER A 303 6.92 19.30 -5.94
C SER A 303 5.49 19.85 -5.83
N PHE A 304 4.84 19.70 -4.68
CA PHE A 304 3.46 20.13 -4.47
C PHE A 304 3.40 21.64 -4.21
N LYS A 305 2.39 22.29 -4.78
CA LYS A 305 2.03 23.69 -4.50
C LYS A 305 0.52 23.78 -4.43
N GLY A 306 -0.01 24.52 -3.46
CA GLY A 306 -1.45 24.63 -3.26
C GLY A 306 -1.84 24.63 -1.80
N ILE A 307 -2.92 23.92 -1.46
CA ILE A 307 -3.45 23.90 -0.10
C ILE A 307 -3.32 22.49 0.48
N LEU A 308 -2.69 22.39 1.64
CA LEU A 308 -2.63 21.16 2.41
C LEU A 308 -3.62 21.25 3.56
N GLN A 309 -4.63 20.39 3.52
CA GLN A 309 -5.61 20.25 4.56
C GLN A 309 -5.21 19.10 5.50
N ALA A 310 -4.87 19.44 6.74
CA ALA A 310 -4.30 18.50 7.70
C ALA A 310 -4.78 18.79 9.13
N ASP A 311 -4.39 17.92 10.07
CA ASP A 311 -4.39 18.28 11.49
C ASP A 311 -3.21 19.22 11.79
N ALA A 312 -3.24 19.88 12.96
CA ALA A 312 -2.18 20.80 13.39
C ALA A 312 -0.94 20.04 13.89
N TYR A 313 -0.43 19.12 13.08
CA TYR A 313 0.78 18.37 13.37
C TYR A 313 2.02 19.19 12.96
N ALA A 314 2.85 19.53 13.96
CA ALA A 314 4.05 20.36 13.78
C ALA A 314 5.08 19.82 12.76
N GLY A 315 5.00 18.53 12.38
CA GLY A 315 5.87 18.00 11.32
C GLY A 315 5.55 18.54 9.92
N PHE A 316 4.41 19.21 9.74
CA PHE A 316 4.05 19.90 8.50
C PHE A 316 4.54 21.36 8.46
N ASP A 317 4.93 21.98 9.60
CA ASP A 317 5.24 23.42 9.68
C ASP A 317 6.26 23.90 8.65
N GLU A 318 7.27 23.07 8.35
CA GLU A 318 8.30 23.39 7.35
C GLU A 318 7.72 23.56 5.95
N LEU A 319 6.67 22.83 5.59
CA LEU A 319 6.02 22.90 4.28
C LEU A 319 5.38 24.26 4.02
N PHE A 320 5.01 24.99 5.07
CA PHE A 320 4.29 26.26 4.97
C PHE A 320 5.22 27.47 4.95
N ARG A 321 6.52 27.29 5.24
CA ARG A 321 7.46 28.38 5.48
C ARG A 321 7.68 29.27 4.26
N ASP A 322 7.72 28.69 3.06
CA ASP A 322 7.97 29.43 1.81
C ASP A 322 6.70 30.01 1.17
N GLY A 323 5.52 29.70 1.74
CA GLY A 323 4.22 30.16 1.25
C GLY A 323 3.72 29.46 -0.02
N SER A 324 4.46 28.50 -0.57
CA SER A 324 4.04 27.72 -1.75
C SER A 324 2.90 26.74 -1.41
N ILE A 325 2.85 26.32 -0.14
CA ILE A 325 1.77 25.52 0.42
C ILE A 325 1.08 26.34 1.53
N ARG A 326 -0.23 26.47 1.44
CA ARG A 326 -1.07 27.08 2.47
C ARG A 326 -1.69 26.00 3.35
N GLU A 327 -1.74 26.25 4.65
CA GLU A 327 -2.35 25.33 5.62
C GLU A 327 -3.86 25.56 5.73
N ALA A 328 -4.65 24.50 5.57
CA ALA A 328 -6.05 24.45 5.97
C ALA A 328 -6.22 23.52 7.18
N ALA A 329 -6.56 24.08 8.34
CA ALA A 329 -6.69 23.31 9.56
C ALA A 329 -8.07 22.64 9.70
N CYS A 330 -8.15 21.65 10.59
CA CYS A 330 -9.34 20.82 10.78
C CYS A 330 -10.19 21.27 11.99
N HIS A 331 -11.41 21.75 11.75
CA HIS A 331 -12.35 22.09 12.84
C HIS A 331 -12.76 20.88 13.69
N ALA A 332 -12.74 19.65 13.15
CA ALA A 332 -13.04 18.45 13.94
C ALA A 332 -12.01 18.26 15.08
N HIS A 333 -10.74 18.59 14.84
CA HIS A 333 -9.69 18.55 15.87
C HIS A 333 -9.85 19.66 16.91
N ALA A 334 -10.16 20.89 16.48
CA ALA A 334 -10.49 21.98 17.41
C ALA A 334 -11.71 21.63 18.28
N ARG A 335 -12.78 21.11 17.66
CA ARG A 335 -13.99 20.62 18.35
C ARG A 335 -13.69 19.54 19.38
N ARG A 336 -12.84 18.55 19.04
CA ARG A 336 -12.48 17.43 19.93
C ARG A 336 -11.90 17.94 21.24
N LYS A 337 -11.04 18.98 21.21
CA LYS A 337 -10.47 19.59 22.43
C LYS A 337 -11.55 20.11 23.39
N PHE A 338 -12.59 20.78 22.88
CA PHE A 338 -13.70 21.25 23.71
C PHE A 338 -14.61 20.11 24.15
N TYR A 339 -14.89 19.16 23.26
CA TYR A 339 -15.76 18.02 23.54
C TYR A 339 -15.20 17.12 24.65
N ASP A 340 -13.91 16.79 24.62
CA ASP A 340 -13.27 15.94 25.63
C ASP A 340 -13.34 16.57 27.03
N ILE A 341 -13.25 17.90 27.11
CA ILE A 341 -13.45 18.65 28.35
C ILE A 341 -14.93 18.60 28.75
N HIS A 342 -15.84 18.88 27.82
CA HIS A 342 -17.28 18.91 28.09
C HIS A 342 -17.80 17.58 28.63
N VAL A 343 -17.38 16.44 28.05
CA VAL A 343 -17.78 15.11 28.51
C VAL A 343 -17.32 14.83 29.95
N ARG A 344 -16.12 15.32 30.32
CA ARG A 344 -15.56 15.14 31.67
C ARG A 344 -16.15 16.13 32.67
N THR A 345 -16.36 17.37 32.25
CA THR A 345 -16.77 18.49 33.09
C THR A 345 -17.53 19.51 32.23
N PRO A 346 -18.86 19.33 32.06
CA PRO A 346 -19.68 20.26 31.32
C PRO A 346 -19.62 21.67 31.92
N SER A 347 -19.61 22.68 31.06
CA SER A 347 -19.70 24.08 31.44
C SER A 347 -20.32 24.90 30.30
N ASP A 348 -20.94 26.03 30.64
CA ASP A 348 -21.49 26.98 29.67
C ASP A 348 -20.48 27.38 28.59
N THR A 349 -19.20 27.52 28.97
CA THR A 349 -18.12 27.85 28.03
C THR A 349 -17.90 26.71 27.02
N THR A 350 -17.74 25.48 27.51
CA THR A 350 -17.55 24.32 26.61
C THR A 350 -18.77 24.05 25.72
N GLN A 351 -19.98 24.21 26.27
CA GLN A 351 -21.22 24.06 25.52
C GLN A 351 -21.32 25.12 24.42
N LYS A 352 -21.11 26.39 24.76
CA LYS A 352 -21.21 27.49 23.80
C LYS A 352 -20.14 27.41 22.68
N ALA A 353 -18.93 26.95 23.00
CA ALA A 353 -17.92 26.66 21.97
C ALA A 353 -18.39 25.56 21.00
N LEU A 354 -18.98 24.48 21.53
CA LEU A 354 -19.54 23.40 20.71
C LEU A 354 -20.74 23.86 19.87
N GLU A 355 -21.57 24.76 20.38
CA GLU A 355 -22.69 25.38 19.65
C GLU A 355 -22.21 26.24 18.48
N TYR A 356 -21.19 27.09 18.68
CA TYR A 356 -20.60 27.86 17.58
C TYR A 356 -20.05 26.97 16.48
N ILE A 357 -19.29 25.93 16.86
CA ILE A 357 -18.76 24.97 15.90
C ILE A 357 -19.91 24.21 15.21
N GLY A 358 -20.95 23.81 15.97
CA GLY A 358 -22.14 23.17 15.45
C GLY A 358 -22.82 23.99 14.35
N GLY A 359 -23.02 25.30 14.59
CA GLY A 359 -23.59 26.20 13.59
C GLY A 359 -22.76 26.30 12.29
N LEU A 360 -21.43 26.19 12.37
CA LEU A 360 -20.59 26.11 11.17
C LEU A 360 -20.83 24.80 10.40
N TYR A 361 -20.94 23.66 11.11
CA TYR A 361 -21.26 22.39 10.48
C TYR A 361 -22.67 22.35 9.88
N ASP A 362 -23.65 23.03 10.46
CA ASP A 362 -25.00 23.14 9.92
C ASP A 362 -24.99 23.89 8.57
N ILE A 363 -24.20 24.96 8.47
CA ILE A 363 -23.97 25.68 7.21
C ILE A 363 -23.34 24.73 6.18
N GLU A 364 -22.27 24.03 6.55
CA GLU A 364 -21.55 23.11 5.66
C GLU A 364 -22.42 21.94 5.18
N ALA A 365 -23.29 21.41 6.05
CA ALA A 365 -24.24 20.37 5.69
C ALA A 365 -25.21 20.83 4.59
N SER A 366 -25.64 22.10 4.61
CA SER A 366 -26.58 22.66 3.63
C SER A 366 -25.98 22.90 2.24
N ILE A 367 -24.64 22.98 2.14
CA ILE A 367 -23.91 23.31 0.90
C ILE A 367 -23.05 22.16 0.37
N ARG A 368 -23.00 21.02 1.06
CA ARG A 368 -22.27 19.85 0.62
C ARG A 368 -22.78 19.35 -0.74
N GLY A 369 -21.86 19.02 -1.63
CA GLY A 369 -22.15 18.59 -3.01
C GLY A 369 -22.41 19.74 -3.99
N ARG A 370 -22.55 20.98 -3.52
CA ARG A 370 -22.71 22.15 -4.39
C ARG A 370 -21.37 22.57 -5.00
N PRO A 371 -21.37 23.26 -6.16
CA PRO A 371 -20.16 23.80 -6.77
C PRO A 371 -19.36 24.71 -5.83
N ALA A 372 -18.04 24.71 -5.96
CA ALA A 372 -17.13 25.51 -5.14
C ALA A 372 -17.53 27.00 -5.07
N ALA A 373 -17.94 27.62 -6.18
CA ALA A 373 -18.36 29.03 -6.20
C ALA A 373 -19.58 29.30 -5.29
N GLU A 374 -20.56 28.39 -5.28
CA GLU A 374 -21.74 28.53 -4.44
C GLU A 374 -21.42 28.31 -2.96
N ARG A 375 -20.58 27.31 -2.67
CA ARG A 375 -20.06 27.06 -1.32
C ARG A 375 -19.34 28.30 -0.78
N LEU A 376 -18.47 28.90 -1.58
CA LEU A 376 -17.73 30.11 -1.21
C LEU A 376 -18.68 31.28 -0.91
N ARG A 377 -19.67 31.54 -1.77
CA ARG A 377 -20.66 32.60 -1.55
C ARG A 377 -21.39 32.43 -0.21
N ILE A 378 -21.91 31.23 0.05
CA ILE A 378 -22.67 30.96 1.29
C ILE A 378 -21.77 31.06 2.53
N ARG A 379 -20.51 30.62 2.43
CA ARG A 379 -19.54 30.78 3.52
C ARG A 379 -19.25 32.25 3.81
N GLN A 380 -19.11 33.09 2.79
CA GLN A 380 -18.93 34.54 2.98
C GLN A 380 -20.15 35.19 3.64
N GLU A 381 -21.36 34.81 3.23
CA GLU A 381 -22.61 35.35 3.78
C GLU A 381 -22.91 34.87 5.21
N LYS A 382 -22.58 33.61 5.55
CA LYS A 382 -23.05 32.96 6.80
C LYS A 382 -21.92 32.53 7.73
N ALA A 383 -20.92 31.82 7.21
CA ALA A 383 -19.86 31.24 8.03
C ALA A 383 -18.86 32.31 8.51
N ARG A 384 -18.46 33.25 7.63
CA ARG A 384 -17.49 34.31 7.96
C ARG A 384 -17.99 35.21 9.10
N PRO A 385 -19.25 35.70 9.13
CA PRO A 385 -19.76 36.45 10.29
C PRO A 385 -19.81 35.62 11.58
N LEU A 386 -20.22 34.36 11.49
CA LEU A 386 -20.27 33.46 12.65
C LEU A 386 -18.88 33.20 13.24
N LEU A 387 -17.88 32.99 12.38
CA LEU A 387 -16.48 32.86 12.77
C LEU A 387 -15.97 34.12 13.46
N HIS A 388 -16.27 35.31 12.94
CA HIS A 388 -15.85 36.56 13.57
C HIS A 388 -16.42 36.73 14.99
N ILE A 389 -17.71 36.42 15.18
CA ILE A 389 -18.35 36.43 16.50
C ILE A 389 -17.70 35.38 17.42
N TYR A 390 -17.45 34.19 16.89
CA TYR A 390 -16.81 33.11 17.64
C TYR A 390 -15.39 33.46 18.08
N GLU A 391 -14.58 34.08 17.21
CA GLU A 391 -13.22 34.54 17.53
C GLU A 391 -13.22 35.55 18.67
N ALA A 392 -14.06 36.59 18.56
CA ALA A 392 -14.15 37.63 19.56
C ALA A 392 -14.59 37.05 20.91
N TRP A 393 -15.54 36.11 20.88
CA TRP A 393 -15.99 35.40 22.07
C TRP A 393 -14.89 34.54 22.70
N LEU A 394 -14.10 33.82 21.89
CA LEU A 394 -12.96 33.01 22.37
C LEU A 394 -11.91 33.89 23.06
N LYS A 395 -11.54 35.02 22.43
CA LYS A 395 -10.57 35.98 22.99
C LYS A 395 -11.05 36.56 24.32
N ALA A 396 -12.30 37.03 24.37
CA ALA A 396 -12.88 37.55 25.61
C ALA A 396 -12.97 36.48 26.72
N LYS A 397 -13.27 35.22 26.38
CA LYS A 397 -13.28 34.14 27.37
C LYS A 397 -11.89 33.79 27.87
N LEU A 398 -10.88 33.83 27.02
CA LEU A 398 -9.51 33.54 27.41
C LEU A 398 -9.01 34.48 28.53
N GLU A 399 -9.39 35.75 28.50
CA GLU A 399 -9.05 36.75 29.54
C GLU A 399 -9.61 36.41 30.92
N THR A 400 -10.71 35.65 30.98
CA THR A 400 -11.39 35.28 32.23
C THR A 400 -10.91 33.95 32.81
N LEU A 401 -10.15 33.17 32.04
CA LEU A 401 -9.75 31.82 32.40
C LEU A 401 -8.32 31.79 32.94
N SER A 402 -8.07 30.91 33.91
CA SER A 402 -6.69 30.59 34.30
C SER A 402 -5.95 29.98 33.10
N SER A 403 -4.74 30.45 32.83
CA SER A 403 -3.86 29.96 31.77
C SER A 403 -3.55 28.46 31.86
N LYS A 404 -3.66 27.88 33.06
CA LYS A 404 -3.43 26.44 33.30
C LYS A 404 -4.66 25.57 33.05
N SER A 405 -5.84 26.16 32.90
CA SER A 405 -7.09 25.42 32.69
C SER A 405 -7.09 24.70 31.34
N ASP A 406 -7.70 23.52 31.29
CA ASP A 406 -7.82 22.76 30.04
C ASP A 406 -8.66 23.50 29.00
N THR A 407 -9.67 24.26 29.44
CA THR A 407 -10.46 25.15 28.57
C THR A 407 -9.59 26.24 27.94
N ALA A 408 -8.72 26.90 28.70
CA ALA A 408 -7.79 27.89 28.14
C ALA A 408 -6.83 27.26 27.12
N LYS A 409 -6.35 26.03 27.36
CA LYS A 409 -5.52 25.30 26.39
C LYS A 409 -6.29 24.99 25.09
N ALA A 410 -7.56 24.60 25.18
CA ALA A 410 -8.41 24.35 24.01
C ALA A 410 -8.68 25.63 23.20
N ILE A 411 -8.94 26.76 23.89
CA ILE A 411 -9.10 28.07 23.24
C ILE A 411 -7.80 28.49 22.56
N ASN A 412 -6.66 28.42 23.26
CA ASN A 412 -5.34 28.76 22.70
C ASN A 412 -5.01 27.89 21.48
N TYR A 413 -5.26 26.58 21.54
CA TYR A 413 -5.10 25.70 20.37
C TYR A 413 -5.91 26.21 19.16
N THR A 414 -7.17 26.58 19.38
CA THR A 414 -8.06 27.07 18.32
C THR A 414 -7.58 28.41 17.76
N LEU A 415 -7.21 29.36 18.63
CA LEU A 415 -6.76 30.69 18.22
C LEU A 415 -5.39 30.67 17.52
N ASN A 416 -4.47 29.81 17.96
CA ASN A 416 -3.18 29.64 17.31
C ASN A 416 -3.31 29.15 15.86
N GLN A 417 -4.39 28.44 15.55
CA GLN A 417 -4.68 27.88 14.23
C GLN A 417 -5.72 28.70 13.46
N TRP A 418 -6.08 29.89 13.93
CA TRP A 418 -7.26 30.61 13.45
C TRP A 418 -7.22 30.93 11.95
N SER A 419 -6.08 31.41 11.45
CA SER A 419 -5.90 31.67 10.02
C SER A 419 -6.12 30.41 9.16
N ALA A 420 -5.54 29.28 9.58
CA ALA A 420 -5.71 28.01 8.88
C ALA A 420 -7.14 27.44 9.03
N LEU A 421 -7.79 27.63 10.18
CA LEU A 421 -9.17 27.20 10.46
C LEU A 421 -10.21 28.04 9.69
N THR A 422 -9.86 29.26 9.27
CA THR A 422 -10.79 30.15 8.53
C THR A 422 -10.54 30.15 7.02
N LEU A 423 -9.43 29.54 6.57
CA LEU A 423 -9.06 29.44 5.16
C LEU A 423 -10.14 28.81 4.27
N TYR A 424 -10.91 27.84 4.78
CA TYR A 424 -12.00 27.21 4.03
C TYR A 424 -13.10 28.19 3.60
N CYS A 425 -13.21 29.35 4.25
CA CYS A 425 -14.12 30.41 3.83
C CYS A 425 -13.59 31.24 2.65
N GLU A 426 -12.32 31.09 2.27
CA GLU A 426 -11.69 31.82 1.15
C GLU A 426 -11.66 31.00 -0.13
N ASP A 427 -11.79 29.67 -0.02
CA ASP A 427 -11.78 28.74 -1.15
C ASP A 427 -12.90 27.70 -0.98
N GLY A 428 -13.84 27.70 -1.93
CA GLY A 428 -15.00 26.81 -1.93
C GLY A 428 -14.68 25.33 -2.14
N THR A 429 -13.47 24.99 -2.61
CA THR A 429 -13.01 23.60 -2.80
C THR A 429 -12.57 22.93 -1.48
N LEU A 430 -12.22 23.74 -0.47
CA LEU A 430 -11.79 23.26 0.84
C LEU A 430 -12.96 22.74 1.66
N GLU A 431 -12.69 21.75 2.50
CA GLU A 431 -13.63 21.25 3.51
C GLU A 431 -13.43 21.98 4.84
N ILE A 432 -14.42 21.93 5.74
CA ILE A 432 -14.27 22.43 7.11
C ILE A 432 -13.37 21.52 7.98
N ASP A 433 -13.19 20.27 7.57
CA ASP A 433 -12.45 19.25 8.32
C ASP A 433 -11.64 18.32 7.39
N ASN A 434 -10.71 17.60 8.01
CA ASN A 434 -9.83 16.64 7.35
C ASN A 434 -10.37 15.19 7.40
N ASN A 435 -11.68 15.00 7.61
CA ASN A 435 -12.25 13.65 7.78
C ASN A 435 -12.05 12.77 6.53
N ILE A 436 -11.81 13.35 5.36
CA ILE A 436 -11.51 12.62 4.13
C ILE A 436 -10.23 11.76 4.29
N ALA A 437 -9.15 12.34 4.82
CA ALA A 437 -7.92 11.60 5.12
C ALA A 437 -8.12 10.58 6.25
N GLU A 438 -8.79 10.97 7.34
CA GLU A 438 -9.08 10.07 8.47
C GLU A 438 -9.90 8.83 8.01
N ASN A 439 -10.87 9.04 7.12
CA ASN A 439 -11.68 7.96 6.56
C ASN A 439 -10.85 7.02 5.67
N ALA A 440 -9.92 7.57 4.88
CA ALA A 440 -9.02 6.76 4.06
C ALA A 440 -8.12 5.86 4.92
N LEU A 441 -7.70 6.30 6.11
CA LEU A 441 -6.91 5.52 7.06
C LEU A 441 -7.68 4.40 7.79
N ARG A 442 -9.02 4.32 7.63
CA ARG A 442 -9.81 3.26 8.29
C ARG A 442 -9.44 1.87 7.82
N CYS A 443 -9.05 1.69 6.55
CA CYS A 443 -8.59 0.39 6.05
C CYS A 443 -7.34 -0.08 6.82
N VAL A 444 -6.40 0.83 7.08
CA VAL A 444 -5.18 0.51 7.86
C VAL A 444 -5.53 0.12 9.29
N SER A 445 -6.50 0.83 9.89
CA SER A 445 -6.98 0.52 11.24
C SER A 445 -7.68 -0.85 11.33
N LEU A 446 -8.39 -1.26 10.29
CA LEU A 446 -8.94 -2.61 10.18
C LEU A 446 -7.81 -3.65 10.02
N GLY A 447 -6.83 -3.37 9.18
CA GLY A 447 -5.62 -4.19 9.02
C GLY A 447 -4.90 -4.49 10.33
N ARG A 448 -4.65 -3.45 11.14
CA ARG A 448 -3.99 -3.58 12.46
C ARG A 448 -4.75 -4.45 13.47
N LYS A 449 -6.04 -4.74 13.25
CA LYS A 449 -6.79 -5.71 14.06
C LYS A 449 -6.59 -7.15 13.58
N ASN A 450 -6.16 -7.34 12.33
CA ASN A 450 -6.06 -8.63 11.67
C ASN A 450 -4.63 -9.17 11.54
N PHE A 451 -3.62 -8.30 11.61
CA PHE A 451 -2.20 -8.64 11.69
C PHE A 451 -1.49 -7.86 12.81
N LEU A 452 -0.39 -8.42 13.32
CA LEU A 452 0.31 -7.88 14.50
C LEU A 452 1.36 -6.81 14.14
N PHE A 453 2.06 -6.98 13.02
CA PHE A 453 3.15 -6.12 12.57
C PHE A 453 3.48 -6.35 11.08
N ALA A 454 4.15 -5.38 10.47
CA ALA A 454 4.88 -5.55 9.22
C ALA A 454 6.23 -6.26 9.46
N GLY A 455 6.71 -6.99 8.46
CA GLY A 455 7.95 -7.76 8.58
C GLY A 455 9.20 -6.88 8.56
N SER A 456 9.18 -5.81 7.75
CA SER A 456 10.24 -4.80 7.68
C SER A 456 9.73 -3.45 7.14
N ASP A 457 10.66 -2.53 6.81
CA ASP A 457 10.34 -1.27 6.12
C ASP A 457 9.79 -1.47 4.70
N SER A 458 10.13 -2.58 4.03
CA SER A 458 9.60 -2.87 2.69
C SER A 458 8.18 -3.44 2.72
N GLY A 459 7.70 -3.91 3.88
CA GLY A 459 6.32 -4.38 4.09
C GLY A 459 6.20 -5.84 4.50
#